data_AF-A0A4Q7YHJ6-F1
#
_entry.id   AF-A0A4Q7YHJ6-F1
#
_cell.length_a   1.000
_cell.length_b   1.000
_cell.length_c   1.000
_cell.angle_alpha   90.00
_cell.angle_beta   90.00
_cell.angle_gamma   90.00
#
_symmetry.space_group_name_H-M   'P 1'
#
loop_
_entity.id
_entity.type
_entity.pdbx_description
1 polymer ?
#
loop_
_entity_poly.entity_id
_entity_poly.type
_entity_poly.pdbx_seq_one_letter_code
_entity_poly.pdbx_strand_id
1 'polypeptide(L)'
;MPPTTEQAQRGVPATDIEKVIGGIFQDVLATDDPVDLTLSFFRMGGTSILAAKVVARVSARYGVQLSLRTIFEFPTAGELAQVVESQVRSDVSGLSDAEVTALTTREK
;
A
#
# COMPACT_ATOMS: atom_id res chain seq x y z
N MET A 1 19.43 6.52 28.57
CA MET A 1 18.60 5.62 27.72
C MET A 1 17.50 6.46 27.11
N PRO A 2 17.36 6.55 25.77
CA PRO A 2 16.18 7.15 25.16
C PRO A 2 14.96 6.20 25.28
N PRO A 3 13.74 6.72 25.45
CA PRO A 3 12.52 5.95 25.34
C PRO A 3 12.08 5.97 23.87
N THR A 4 12.02 4.83 23.19
CA THR A 4 11.38 4.79 21.86
C THR A 4 10.56 3.51 21.74
N THR A 5 9.30 3.68 22.15
CA THR A 5 8.13 3.02 21.59
C THR A 5 8.15 1.50 21.64
N GLU A 6 7.60 0.97 22.73
CA GLU A 6 6.53 -0.03 22.68
C GLU A 6 6.06 -0.29 21.24
N GLN A 7 6.66 -1.28 20.58
CA GLN A 7 6.16 -1.82 19.32
C GLN A 7 4.92 -2.62 19.67
N ALA A 8 3.87 -1.91 20.08
CA ALA A 8 2.57 -2.44 20.41
C ALA A 8 2.08 -3.22 19.19
N GLN A 9 2.06 -4.55 19.33
CA GLN A 9 1.00 -5.39 18.80
C GLN A 9 0.77 -5.20 17.29
N ARG A 10 1.76 -5.50 16.46
CA ARG A 10 1.63 -5.59 14.99
C ARG A 10 0.94 -6.89 14.55
N GLY A 11 -0.18 -7.20 15.19
CA GLY A 11 -1.12 -8.25 14.77
C GLY A 11 -2.39 -7.60 14.26
N VAL A 12 -2.29 -6.77 13.22
CA VAL A 12 -3.49 -6.35 12.49
C VAL A 12 -3.97 -7.61 11.74
N PRO A 13 -5.23 -8.05 11.89
CA PRO A 13 -5.73 -9.21 11.17
C PRO A 13 -5.53 -8.99 9.68
N ALA A 14 -5.06 -10.01 8.96
CA ALA A 14 -4.78 -9.95 7.52
C ALA A 14 -5.93 -9.26 6.78
N THR A 15 -5.71 -7.99 6.41
CA THR A 15 -6.73 -7.18 5.74
C THR A 15 -6.90 -7.70 4.31
N ASP A 16 -8.07 -7.50 3.71
CA ASP A 16 -8.30 -7.85 2.31
C ASP A 16 -7.24 -7.22 1.38
N ILE A 17 -6.75 -6.02 1.74
CA ILE A 17 -5.65 -5.35 1.05
C ILE A 17 -4.37 -6.18 1.11
N GLU A 18 -4.01 -6.71 2.27
CA GLU A 18 -2.81 -7.54 2.45
C GLU A 18 -2.86 -8.80 1.58
N LYS A 19 -4.01 -9.49 1.54
CA LYS A 19 -4.20 -10.68 0.69
C LYS A 19 -4.07 -10.36 -0.79
N VAL A 20 -4.62 -9.22 -1.22
CA VAL A 20 -4.47 -8.76 -2.60
C VAL A 20 -3.02 -8.41 -2.94
N ILE A 21 -2.29 -7.77 -2.02
CA ILE A 21 -0.86 -7.48 -2.20
C ILE A 21 -0.07 -8.79 -2.28
N GLY A 22 -0.39 -9.77 -1.43
CA GLY A 22 0.18 -11.12 -1.51
C GLY A 22 -0.04 -11.77 -2.88
N GLY A 23 -1.25 -11.71 -3.42
CA GLY A 23 -1.53 -12.20 -4.77
C GLY A 23 -0.75 -11.46 -5.87
N ILE A 24 -0.55 -10.15 -5.72
CA ILE A 24 0.28 -9.37 -6.64
C ILE A 24 1.75 -9.80 -6.54
N PHE A 25 2.25 -10.07 -5.33
CA PHE A 25 3.61 -10.56 -5.12
C PHE A 25 3.80 -11.92 -5.79
N GLN A 26 2.85 -12.84 -5.63
CA GLN A 26 2.89 -14.15 -6.31
C GLN A 26 2.97 -14.02 -7.82
N ASP A 27 2.09 -13.21 -8.42
CA ASP A 27 2.07 -13.00 -9.88
C ASP A 27 3.37 -12.37 -10.37
N VAL A 28 3.91 -11.39 -9.63
CA VAL A 28 5.15 -10.71 -10.01
C VAL A 28 6.39 -11.60 -9.81
N LEU A 29 6.42 -12.41 -8.76
CA LEU A 29 7.48 -13.38 -8.50
C LEU A 29 7.36 -14.65 -9.38
N ALA A 30 6.23 -14.82 -10.08
CA ALA A 30 5.92 -16.00 -10.88
C ALA A 30 6.09 -17.31 -10.09
N THR A 31 5.64 -17.32 -8.84
CA THR A 31 5.68 -18.49 -7.95
C THR A 31 4.30 -19.13 -7.83
N ASP A 32 4.26 -20.45 -7.83
CA ASP A 32 3.04 -21.24 -7.64
C ASP A 32 2.68 -21.38 -6.14
N ASP A 33 3.70 -21.30 -5.26
CA ASP A 33 3.52 -21.37 -3.81
C ASP A 33 2.95 -20.08 -3.20
N PRO A 34 2.17 -20.21 -2.10
CA PRO A 34 1.76 -19.07 -1.28
C PRO A 34 2.97 -18.25 -0.79
N VAL A 35 2.97 -16.95 -1.10
CA VAL A 35 3.97 -16.03 -0.56
C VAL A 35 3.71 -15.76 0.91
N ASP A 36 4.79 -15.67 1.67
CA ASP A 36 4.70 -15.34 3.08
C ASP A 36 4.55 -13.83 3.26
N LEU A 37 3.39 -13.40 3.76
CA LEU A 37 3.03 -11.99 3.91
C LEU A 37 3.90 -11.27 4.95
N THR A 38 4.53 -12.03 5.85
CA THR A 38 5.45 -11.53 6.87
C THR A 38 6.90 -11.46 6.38
N LEU A 39 7.21 -12.14 5.28
CA LEU A 39 8.53 -12.17 4.70
C LEU A 39 8.74 -10.97 3.79
N SER A 40 9.93 -10.37 3.87
CA SER A 40 10.31 -9.28 2.98
C SER A 40 10.30 -9.75 1.52
N PHE A 41 9.71 -8.94 0.63
CA PHE A 41 9.67 -9.18 -0.82
C PHE A 41 11.05 -9.51 -1.40
N PHE A 42 12.09 -8.78 -0.97
CA PHE A 42 13.46 -9.00 -1.38
C PHE A 42 14.04 -10.35 -0.93
N ARG A 43 13.56 -10.90 0.20
CA ARG A 43 13.96 -12.24 0.68
C ARG A 43 13.29 -13.37 -0.11
N MET A 44 12.15 -13.10 -0.74
CA MET A 44 11.45 -14.03 -1.61
C MET A 44 12.00 -14.05 -3.06
N GLY A 45 13.08 -13.33 -3.33
CA GLY A 45 13.64 -13.18 -4.69
C GLY A 45 13.17 -11.94 -5.44
N GLY A 46 12.49 -11.02 -4.74
CA GLY A 46 12.10 -9.73 -5.29
C GLY A 46 13.30 -8.87 -5.68
N THR A 47 13.23 -8.24 -6.85
CA THR A 47 14.23 -7.27 -7.33
C THR A 47 13.60 -5.89 -7.46
N SER A 48 14.42 -4.85 -7.66
CA SER A 48 13.96 -3.46 -7.83
C SER A 48 13.01 -3.28 -9.04
N ILE A 49 13.22 -4.05 -10.12
CA ILE A 49 12.31 -4.06 -11.29
C ILE A 49 10.96 -4.67 -10.92
N LEU A 50 10.98 -5.79 -10.19
CA LEU A 50 9.76 -6.45 -9.73
C LEU A 50 9.01 -5.58 -8.70
N ALA A 51 9.74 -4.92 -7.80
CA ALA A 51 9.19 -3.96 -6.86
C ALA A 51 8.50 -2.79 -7.58
N ALA A 52 9.11 -2.23 -8.63
CA ALA A 52 8.48 -1.20 -9.44
C ALA A 52 7.17 -1.67 -10.11
N LYS A 53 7.12 -2.94 -10.57
CA LYS A 53 5.88 -3.54 -11.10
C LYS A 53 4.79 -3.69 -10.03
N VAL A 54 5.17 -4.11 -8.82
CA VAL A 54 4.26 -4.17 -7.67
C VAL A 54 3.70 -2.79 -7.36
N VAL A 55 4.56 -1.77 -7.23
CA VAL A 55 4.14 -0.38 -7.00
C VAL A 55 3.11 0.04 -8.03
N ALA A 56 3.41 -0.10 -9.32
CA ALA A 56 2.52 0.32 -10.39
C ALA A 56 1.16 -0.39 -10.33
N ARG A 57 1.13 -1.69 -10.04
CA ARG A 57 -0.13 -2.46 -9.96
C ARG A 57 -0.96 -2.14 -8.72
N VAL A 58 -0.31 -1.99 -7.57
CA VAL A 58 -1.00 -1.64 -6.32
C VAL A 58 -1.56 -0.21 -6.44
N SER A 59 -0.77 0.73 -6.94
CA SER A 59 -1.20 2.10 -7.23
C SER A 59 -2.38 2.16 -8.19
N ALA A 60 -2.33 1.41 -9.31
CA ALA A 60 -3.43 1.38 -10.27
C ALA A 60 -4.70 0.73 -9.70
N ARG A 61 -4.58 -0.24 -8.79
CA ARG A 61 -5.71 -0.98 -8.23
C ARG A 61 -6.45 -0.21 -7.13
N TYR A 62 -5.73 0.54 -6.31
CA TYR A 62 -6.30 1.28 -5.17
C TYR A 62 -6.34 2.80 -5.38
N GLY A 63 -5.80 3.31 -6.48
CA GLY A 63 -5.73 4.75 -6.76
C GLY A 63 -4.72 5.51 -5.92
N VAL A 64 -3.84 4.81 -5.19
CA VAL A 64 -2.85 5.43 -4.28
C VAL A 64 -1.53 5.73 -4.97
N GLN A 65 -0.81 6.76 -4.52
CA GLN A 65 0.57 7.00 -4.96
C GLN A 65 1.55 6.22 -4.08
N LEU A 66 2.11 5.13 -4.61
CA LEU A 66 3.19 4.40 -3.97
C LEU A 66 4.51 4.72 -4.68
N SER A 67 5.57 4.86 -3.90
CA SER A 67 6.92 5.07 -4.42
C SER A 67 7.75 3.82 -4.24
N LEU A 68 8.79 3.64 -5.08
CA LEU A 68 9.74 2.55 -4.91
C LEU A 68 10.40 2.59 -3.52
N ARG A 69 10.65 3.81 -3.00
CA ARG A 69 11.13 4.02 -1.63
C ARG A 69 10.24 3.35 -0.59
N THR A 70 8.92 3.42 -0.74
CA THR A 70 7.96 2.80 0.18
C THR A 70 8.17 1.29 0.28
N ILE A 71 8.45 0.59 -0.82
CA ILE A 71 8.77 -0.85 -0.77
C ILE A 71 10.11 -1.13 -0.09
N PHE A 72 11.09 -0.22 -0.21
CA PHE A 72 12.35 -0.37 0.51
C PHE A 72 12.22 -0.13 2.01
N GLU A 73 11.39 0.82 2.43
CA GLU A 73 11.10 1.11 3.85
C GLU A 73 10.18 0.05 4.47
N PHE A 74 9.22 -0.44 3.69
CA PHE A 74 8.19 -1.40 4.09
C PHE A 74 8.22 -2.61 3.14
N PRO A 75 9.18 -3.52 3.30
CA PRO A 75 9.41 -4.60 2.35
C PRO A 75 8.40 -5.76 2.49
N THR A 76 7.53 -5.74 3.49
CA THR A 76 6.56 -6.81 3.75
C THR A 76 5.17 -6.46 3.22
N ALA A 77 4.35 -7.47 2.91
CA ALA A 77 3.00 -7.24 2.39
C ALA A 77 2.10 -6.54 3.43
N GLY A 78 2.23 -6.91 4.72
CA GLY A 78 1.46 -6.29 5.79
C GLY A 78 1.80 -4.83 6.04
N GLU A 79 3.08 -4.45 5.95
CA GLU A 79 3.46 -3.04 6.09
C GLU A 79 2.97 -2.19 4.89
N LEU A 80 3.08 -2.72 3.66
CA LEU A 80 2.52 -2.04 2.49
C LEU A 80 1.00 -1.91 2.58
N ALA A 81 0.30 -2.92 3.09
CA ALA A 81 -1.15 -2.87 3.28
C ALA A 81 -1.56 -1.73 4.21
N GLN A 82 -0.81 -1.50 5.31
CA GLN A 82 -1.09 -0.37 6.21
C GLN A 82 -0.86 0.98 5.55
N VAL A 83 0.20 1.12 4.75
CA VAL A 83 0.45 2.37 4.01
C VAL A 83 -0.66 2.65 3.01
N VAL A 84 -1.09 1.63 2.26
CA VAL A 84 -2.21 1.74 1.31
C VAL A 84 -3.50 2.10 2.04
N GLU A 85 -3.83 1.42 3.14
CA GLU A 85 -5.04 1.71 3.92
C GLU A 85 -5.06 3.15 4.44
N SER A 86 -3.92 3.64 4.93
CA SER A 86 -3.77 5.02 5.40
C SER A 86 -4.00 6.03 4.27
N GLN A 87 -3.46 5.77 3.07
CA GLN A 87 -3.67 6.65 1.91
C GLN A 87 -5.10 6.60 1.40
N VAL A 88 -5.70 5.41 1.26
CA VAL A 88 -7.12 5.26 0.87
C VAL A 88 -8.04 5.99 1.85
N ARG A 89 -7.78 5.91 3.16
CA ARG A 89 -8.54 6.67 4.17
C ARG A 89 -8.35 8.18 4.05
N SER A 90 -7.13 8.62 3.70
CA SER A 90 -6.78 10.03 3.56
C SER A 90 -7.37 10.67 2.30
N ASP A 91 -7.41 9.94 1.17
CA ASP A 91 -8.08 10.37 -0.07
C ASP A 91 -9.58 10.59 0.15
N VAL A 92 -10.25 9.69 0.89
CA VAL A 92 -11.67 9.85 1.23
C VAL A 92 -11.92 11.09 2.11
N SER A 93 -10.96 11.46 2.97
CA SER A 93 -11.05 12.69 3.77
C SER A 93 -10.64 13.95 2.98
N GLY A 94 -9.83 13.81 1.93
CA GLY A 94 -9.33 14.89 1.08
C GLY A 94 -10.31 15.35 -0.01
N LEU A 95 -11.34 14.56 -0.30
CA LEU A 95 -12.45 14.93 -1.18
C LEU A 95 -13.48 15.87 -0.49
N SER A 96 -13.17 16.38 0.70
CA SER A 96 -13.99 17.34 1.44
C SER A 96 -13.36 18.74 1.44
N ASP A 97 -13.16 19.37 0.27
CA ASP A 97 -13.13 20.86 0.19
C ASP A 97 -13.19 21.44 -1.24
N ALA A 98 -12.90 20.68 -2.31
CA ALA A 98 -12.67 21.30 -3.64
C ALA A 98 -13.87 21.35 -4.60
N GLU A 99 -15.01 20.70 -4.33
CA GLU A 99 -16.08 20.54 -5.34
C GLU A 99 -17.50 20.95 -4.89
N VAL A 100 -17.66 22.14 -4.27
CA VAL A 100 -18.98 22.82 -4.19
C VAL A 100 -18.93 24.28 -4.68
N THR A 101 -17.77 24.80 -5.12
CA THR A 101 -17.64 26.24 -5.46
C THR A 101 -17.80 26.57 -6.97
N ALA A 102 -17.90 25.60 -7.87
CA ALA A 102 -17.83 25.89 -9.32
C ALA A 102 -19.11 25.67 -10.16
N LEU A 103 -20.30 25.49 -9.56
CA LEU A 103 -21.57 25.39 -10.33
C LEU A 103 -22.67 26.39 -9.93
N THR A 104 -22.43 27.31 -8.98
CA THR A 104 -23.34 28.45 -8.69
C THR A 104 -22.87 29.74 -9.38
N THR A 105 -22.43 29.65 -10.64
CA THR A 105 -22.36 30.84 -11.51
C THR A 105 -23.78 31.15 -12.00
N ARG A 106 -24.47 31.94 -11.18
CA ARG A 106 -25.06 33.25 -11.53
C ARG A 106 -25.89 33.33 -12.83
N GLU A 107 -27.18 33.54 -12.62
CA GLU A 107 -28.14 34.33 -13.41
C GLU A 107 -27.67 34.92 -14.75
N LYS A 108 -28.38 34.57 -15.82
CA LYS A 108 -29.32 35.51 -16.47
C LYS A 108 -30.37 34.81 -17.31
#